data_AF-A0A7X6CNC8-F1
#
_entry.id   AF-A0A7X6CNC8-F1
#
_cell.length_a   1.000
_cell.length_b   1.000
_cell.length_c   1.000
_cell.angle_alpha   90.00
_cell.angle_beta   90.00
_cell.angle_gamma   90.00
#
_symmetry.space_group_name_H-M   'P 1'
#
loop_
_entity.id
_entity.type
_entity.pdbx_description
1 polymer ?
#
loop_
_entity_poly.entity_id
_entity_poly.type
_entity_poly.pdbx_seq_one_letter_code
_entity_poly.pdbx_strand_id
1 'polypeptide(L)'
;MLHLPGYKIFRKIYESDKCLVYRGVRSRDGIAAIFKVLKQDYPTPAELARYRQEYDILRSLNLKGVVTAYSLENYERTLAIVLEDFGGESLKRLMQERNFTLQEILSIAIQIAEILGEIHAANAIHKDINPANIVFNRNTKQLKIIDFGISAVLKPQKIASPPPTEFPRVQEKYQCFRRHARLYISRTNWQNEPFSRLPHGLLLFRRNAV
;
A
#
# COMPACT_ATOMS: atom_id res chain seq x y z
N MET A 1 -9.76 1.11 25.99
CA MET A 1 -8.67 1.88 25.33
C MET A 1 -7.55 0.88 25.08
N LEU A 2 -6.97 0.83 23.87
CA LEU A 2 -5.95 -0.15 23.51
C LEU A 2 -4.71 0.02 24.42
N HIS A 3 -4.28 -1.03 25.14
CA HIS A 3 -3.14 -0.97 26.06
C HIS A 3 -2.00 -1.89 25.59
N LEU A 4 -0.97 -1.32 24.98
CA LEU A 4 0.22 -2.04 24.53
C LEU A 4 1.44 -1.59 25.36
N PRO A 5 2.11 -2.50 26.11
CA PRO A 5 3.26 -2.14 26.93
C PRO A 5 4.33 -1.38 26.13
N GLY A 6 4.84 -0.29 26.70
CA GLY A 6 5.84 0.55 26.03
C GLY A 6 5.26 1.58 25.06
N TYR A 7 3.94 1.70 24.91
CA TYR A 7 3.30 2.68 24.03
C TYR A 7 2.20 3.48 24.73
N LYS A 8 2.04 4.74 24.32
CA LYS A 8 0.91 5.59 24.70
C LYS A 8 0.00 5.75 23.49
N ILE A 9 -1.18 5.15 23.55
CA ILE A 9 -2.12 5.12 22.42
C ILE A 9 -3.20 6.15 22.66
N PHE A 10 -3.42 7.05 21.69
CA PHE A 10 -4.27 8.22 21.89
C PHE A 10 -5.69 8.01 21.37
N ARG A 11 -5.82 7.66 20.08
CA ARG A 11 -7.13 7.59 19.42
C ARG A 11 -7.17 6.53 18.34
N LYS A 12 -8.36 5.95 18.15
CA LYS A 12 -8.68 5.14 16.98
C LYS A 12 -8.83 6.07 15.77
N ILE A 13 -8.17 5.74 14.67
CA ILE A 13 -8.22 6.50 13.42
C ILE A 13 -8.94 5.74 12.30
N TYR A 14 -9.06 4.43 12.42
CA TYR A 14 -9.80 3.60 11.47
C TYR A 14 -10.30 2.31 12.13
N GLU A 15 -11.40 1.79 11.60
CA GLU A 15 -12.01 0.53 11.98
C GLU A 15 -12.58 -0.15 10.74
N SER A 16 -12.36 -1.46 10.65
CA SER A 16 -13.01 -2.36 9.72
C SER A 16 -13.50 -3.60 10.46
N ASP A 17 -14.13 -4.52 9.73
CA ASP A 17 -14.53 -5.82 10.29
C ASP A 17 -13.35 -6.67 10.76
N LYS A 18 -12.15 -6.43 10.21
CA LYS A 18 -10.96 -7.26 10.46
C LYS A 18 -9.92 -6.59 11.34
N CYS A 19 -9.82 -5.27 11.30
CA CYS A 19 -8.76 -4.55 11.98
C CYS A 19 -9.21 -3.24 12.60
N LEU A 20 -8.50 -2.86 13.66
CA LEU A 20 -8.57 -1.57 14.32
C LEU A 20 -7.23 -0.88 14.10
N VAL A 21 -7.26 0.43 13.82
CA VAL A 21 -6.05 1.22 13.64
C VAL A 21 -6.08 2.39 14.60
N TYR A 22 -5.00 2.54 15.37
CA TYR A 22 -4.83 3.60 16.35
C TYR A 22 -3.59 4.43 16.04
N ARG A 23 -3.59 5.67 16.50
CA ARG A 23 -2.42 6.57 16.51
C ARG A 23 -1.94 6.77 17.93
N GLY A 24 -0.63 6.77 18.13
CA GLY A 24 0.01 6.95 19.44
C GLY A 24 1.50 7.24 19.30
N VAL A 25 2.23 7.03 20.39
CA VAL A 25 3.68 7.19 20.47
C VAL A 25 4.33 6.04 21.20
N ARG A 26 5.58 5.72 20.84
CA ARG A 26 6.43 4.84 21.63
C ARG A 26 6.98 5.57 22.84
N SER A 27 6.81 4.98 24.02
CA SER A 27 7.05 5.66 25.30
C SER A 27 8.52 5.96 25.57
N ARG A 28 9.44 5.13 25.04
CA ARG A 28 10.88 5.25 25.32
C ARG A 28 11.56 6.45 24.64
N ASP A 29 11.05 6.87 23.49
CA ASP A 29 11.69 7.88 22.63
C ASP A 29 10.70 8.90 22.03
N GLY A 30 9.40 8.77 22.31
CA GLY A 30 8.38 9.69 21.84
C GLY A 30 8.06 9.59 20.35
N ILE A 31 8.60 8.59 19.65
CA ILE A 31 8.40 8.44 18.21
C ILE A 31 6.94 8.12 17.91
N ALA A 32 6.33 8.89 16.99
CA ALA A 32 4.97 8.69 16.54
C ALA A 32 4.80 7.36 15.82
N ALA A 33 3.70 6.66 16.10
CA ALA A 33 3.44 5.34 15.57
C ALA A 33 1.95 5.10 15.30
N ILE A 34 1.70 4.27 14.30
CA ILE A 34 0.39 3.70 13.98
C ILE A 34 0.35 2.25 14.46
N PHE A 35 -0.75 1.87 15.11
CA PHE A 35 -0.97 0.52 15.64
C PHE A 35 -2.11 -0.11 14.86
N LYS A 36 -1.79 -1.04 13.97
CA LYS A 36 -2.78 -1.92 13.33
C LYS A 36 -2.94 -3.13 14.27
N VAL A 37 -4.16 -3.49 14.62
CA VAL A 37 -4.47 -4.65 15.49
C VAL A 37 -5.63 -5.41 14.85
N LEU A 38 -5.62 -6.75 14.92
CA LEU A 38 -6.80 -7.53 14.51
C LEU A 38 -7.97 -7.27 15.47
N LYS A 39 -9.17 -7.13 14.92
CA LYS A 39 -10.38 -6.80 15.71
C LYS A 39 -10.91 -7.99 16.52
N GLN A 40 -10.65 -9.21 16.07
CA GLN A 40 -11.11 -10.42 16.74
C GLN A 40 -10.22 -10.77 17.94
N ASP A 41 -10.84 -11.13 19.05
CA ASP A 41 -10.14 -11.58 20.26
C ASP A 41 -9.46 -12.95 20.06
N TYR A 42 -9.96 -13.76 19.12
CA TYR A 42 -9.45 -15.10 18.79
C TYR A 42 -9.33 -15.27 17.28
N PRO A 43 -8.34 -14.62 16.64
CA PRO A 43 -8.11 -14.80 15.22
C PRO A 43 -7.72 -16.23 14.89
N THR A 44 -8.17 -16.71 13.75
CA THR A 44 -7.78 -18.03 13.24
C THR A 44 -6.26 -18.09 12.97
N PRO A 45 -5.65 -19.29 12.99
CA PRO A 45 -4.24 -19.44 12.59
C PRO A 45 -3.94 -18.88 11.20
N ALA A 46 -4.89 -18.96 10.28
CA ALA A 46 -4.77 -18.40 8.93
C ALA A 46 -4.74 -16.87 8.93
N GLU A 47 -5.56 -16.21 9.77
CA GLU A 47 -5.53 -14.75 9.93
C GLU A 47 -4.22 -14.28 10.56
N LEU A 48 -3.74 -14.97 11.62
CA LEU A 48 -2.45 -14.67 12.24
C LEU A 48 -1.29 -14.85 11.25
N ALA A 49 -1.30 -15.92 10.46
CA ALA A 49 -0.29 -16.18 9.43
C ALA A 49 -0.28 -15.09 8.36
N ARG A 50 -1.46 -14.67 7.87
CA ARG A 50 -1.57 -13.56 6.91
C ARG A 50 -1.08 -12.24 7.49
N TYR A 51 -1.37 -11.99 8.76
CA TYR A 51 -0.98 -10.76 9.44
C TYR A 51 0.53 -10.69 9.68
N ARG A 52 1.14 -11.82 10.06
CA ARG A 52 2.60 -11.96 10.12
C ARG A 52 3.24 -11.80 8.74
N GLN A 53 2.64 -12.38 7.71
CA GLN A 53 3.11 -12.22 6.33
C GLN A 53 3.08 -10.73 5.90
N GLU A 54 2.05 -9.97 6.25
CA GLU A 54 2.01 -8.52 5.99
C GLU A 54 3.22 -7.81 6.61
N TYR A 55 3.50 -8.08 7.89
CA TYR A 55 4.65 -7.54 8.60
C TYR A 55 5.98 -7.93 7.92
N ASP A 56 6.15 -9.20 7.55
CA ASP A 56 7.37 -9.69 6.93
C ASP A 56 7.61 -9.03 5.56
N ILE A 57 6.55 -8.83 4.76
CA ILE A 57 6.62 -8.12 3.48
C ILE A 57 7.06 -6.67 3.71
N LEU A 58 6.39 -5.95 4.60
CA LEU A 58 6.72 -4.55 4.90
C LEU A 58 8.18 -4.40 5.36
N ARG A 59 8.64 -5.30 6.24
CA ARG A 59 10.01 -5.31 6.73
C ARG A 59 11.03 -5.59 5.62
N SER A 60 10.68 -6.44 4.64
CA SER A 60 11.57 -6.80 3.54
C SER A 60 11.73 -5.70 2.48
N LEU A 61 10.71 -4.86 2.28
CA LEU A 61 10.71 -3.88 1.20
C LEU A 61 11.66 -2.71 1.46
N ASN A 62 11.70 -2.16 2.69
CA ASN A 62 12.56 -1.02 3.06
C ASN A 62 12.65 0.09 1.98
N LEU A 63 11.51 0.44 1.38
CA LEU A 63 11.39 1.46 0.33
C LEU A 63 10.87 2.76 0.93
N LYS A 64 11.38 3.91 0.46
CA LYS A 64 10.96 5.24 0.95
C LYS A 64 9.45 5.47 0.76
N GLY A 65 8.89 4.95 -0.34
CA GLY A 65 7.46 5.03 -0.67
C GLY A 65 6.57 3.99 -0.01
N VAL A 66 7.10 3.13 0.87
CA VAL A 66 6.34 2.14 1.63
C VAL A 66 6.40 2.50 3.10
N VAL A 67 5.30 2.31 3.83
CA VAL A 67 5.30 2.52 5.28
C VAL A 67 6.29 1.58 5.97
N THR A 68 7.09 2.10 6.89
CA THR A 68 8.03 1.28 7.64
C THR A 68 7.29 0.53 8.74
N ALA A 69 7.46 -0.79 8.80
CA ALA A 69 7.06 -1.58 9.96
C ALA A 69 8.18 -1.56 11.02
N TYR A 70 7.89 -1.03 12.20
CA TYR A 70 8.84 -0.97 13.31
C TYR A 70 8.95 -2.30 14.05
N SER A 71 7.82 -2.92 14.37
CA SER A 71 7.79 -4.20 15.08
C SER A 71 6.44 -4.90 14.95
N LEU A 72 6.44 -6.18 15.32
CA LEU A 72 5.26 -7.01 15.49
C LEU A 72 5.19 -7.40 16.96
N GLU A 73 4.21 -6.87 17.67
CA GLU A 73 4.05 -7.03 19.11
C GLU A 73 2.93 -8.01 19.43
N ASN A 74 3.07 -8.76 20.53
CA ASN A 74 1.96 -9.51 21.09
C ASN A 74 1.01 -8.54 21.78
N TYR A 75 -0.28 -8.68 21.51
CA TYR A 75 -1.33 -7.89 22.16
C TYR A 75 -2.45 -8.82 22.59
N GLU A 76 -2.61 -9.01 23.90
CA GLU A 76 -3.56 -9.98 24.47
C GLU A 76 -3.44 -11.37 23.83
N ARG A 77 -4.44 -11.80 23.04
CA ARG A 77 -4.49 -13.08 22.33
C ARG A 77 -4.28 -12.92 20.81
N THR A 78 -3.85 -11.75 20.39
CA THR A 78 -3.66 -11.37 18.99
C THR A 78 -2.29 -10.68 18.79
N LEU A 79 -2.12 -10.04 17.63
CA LEU A 79 -0.91 -9.35 17.22
C LEU A 79 -1.21 -7.88 16.90
N ALA A 80 -0.23 -7.03 17.15
CA ALA A 80 -0.23 -5.63 16.74
C ALA A 80 0.98 -5.35 15.84
N ILE A 81 0.74 -4.82 14.63
CA ILE A 81 1.81 -4.27 13.80
C ILE A 81 2.00 -2.81 14.19
N VAL A 82 3.22 -2.47 14.62
CA VAL A 82 3.63 -1.10 14.92
C VAL A 82 4.26 -0.53 13.66
N LEU A 83 3.64 0.50 13.11
CA LEU A 83 4.01 1.15 11.86
C LEU A 83 4.49 2.58 12.12
N GLU A 84 5.30 3.09 11.21
CA GLU A 84 5.67 4.50 11.11
C GLU A 84 4.44 5.40 10.99
N ASP A 85 4.42 6.49 11.78
CA ASP A 85 3.51 7.61 11.56
C ASP A 85 4.30 8.83 11.05
N PHE A 86 4.28 9.03 9.74
CA PHE A 86 4.92 10.19 9.09
C PHE A 86 3.98 11.42 9.02
N GLY A 87 2.87 11.41 9.77
CA GLY A 87 1.94 12.53 9.87
C GLY A 87 1.04 12.73 8.64
N GLY A 88 0.91 11.71 7.80
CA GLY A 88 0.01 11.75 6.63
C GLY A 88 -1.42 11.31 6.94
N GLU A 89 -2.27 11.49 5.94
CA GLU A 89 -3.67 11.01 5.91
C GLU A 89 -3.94 10.28 4.59
N SER A 90 -4.89 9.35 4.58
CA SER A 90 -5.23 8.62 3.37
C SER A 90 -5.82 9.55 2.30
N LEU A 91 -5.51 9.31 1.03
CA LEU A 91 -6.10 10.07 -0.07
C LEU A 91 -7.62 9.99 -0.06
N LYS A 92 -8.19 8.83 0.32
CA LYS A 92 -9.64 8.67 0.50
C LYS A 92 -10.25 9.72 1.43
N ARG A 93 -9.59 9.99 2.57
CA ARG A 93 -10.04 11.00 3.54
C ARG A 93 -9.81 12.41 3.01
N LEU A 94 -8.61 12.68 2.46
CA LEU A 94 -8.29 13.98 1.91
C LEU A 94 -9.21 14.41 0.77
N MET A 95 -9.65 13.47 -0.07
CA MET A 95 -10.61 13.71 -1.16
C MET A 95 -12.02 14.07 -0.66
N GLN A 96 -12.37 13.72 0.58
CA GLN A 96 -13.64 14.11 1.20
C GLN A 96 -13.55 15.52 1.80
N GLU A 97 -12.37 15.93 2.24
CA GLU A 97 -12.15 17.23 2.89
C GLU A 97 -11.85 18.35 1.89
N ARG A 98 -11.32 18.03 0.71
CA ARG A 98 -10.97 19.01 -0.31
C ARG A 98 -10.94 18.45 -1.72
N ASN A 99 -10.97 19.36 -2.68
CA ASN A 99 -10.58 19.09 -4.06
C ASN A 99 -9.06 19.19 -4.23
N PHE A 100 -8.52 18.36 -5.12
CA PHE A 100 -7.14 18.42 -5.56
C PHE A 100 -7.07 19.18 -6.89
N THR A 101 -6.04 19.99 -7.08
CA THR A 101 -5.79 20.58 -8.40
C THR A 101 -5.27 19.51 -9.36
N LEU A 102 -5.41 19.75 -10.67
CA LEU A 102 -4.85 18.85 -11.69
C LEU A 102 -3.34 18.62 -11.47
N GLN A 103 -2.60 19.66 -11.11
CA GLN A 103 -1.17 19.57 -10.84
C GLN A 103 -0.86 18.67 -9.63
N GLU A 104 -1.64 18.77 -8.54
CA GLU A 104 -1.47 17.89 -7.39
C GLU A 104 -1.80 16.44 -7.74
N ILE A 105 -2.86 16.20 -8.49
CA ILE A 105 -3.26 14.86 -8.93
C ILE A 105 -2.14 14.23 -9.77
N LEU A 106 -1.60 14.96 -10.73
CA LEU A 106 -0.50 14.47 -11.58
C LEU A 106 0.76 14.19 -10.75
N SER A 107 1.12 15.07 -9.83
CA SER A 107 2.27 14.87 -8.93
C SER A 107 2.11 13.61 -8.07
N ILE A 108 0.92 13.41 -7.50
CA ILE A 108 0.59 12.22 -6.70
C ILE A 108 0.62 10.96 -7.56
N ALA A 109 0.05 11.00 -8.78
CA ALA A 109 0.02 9.86 -9.69
C ALA A 109 1.43 9.42 -10.12
N ILE A 110 2.33 10.36 -10.38
CA ILE A 110 3.73 10.08 -10.71
C ILE A 110 4.41 9.37 -9.53
N GLN A 111 4.28 9.91 -8.31
CA GLN A 111 4.86 9.28 -7.12
C GLN A 111 4.31 7.86 -6.90
N ILE A 112 3.01 7.64 -7.05
CA ILE A 112 2.42 6.30 -6.94
C ILE A 112 3.03 5.35 -7.98
N ALA A 113 3.17 5.78 -9.23
CA ALA A 113 3.74 4.96 -10.30
C ALA A 113 5.22 4.61 -10.05
N GLU A 114 6.00 5.55 -9.55
CA GLU A 114 7.41 5.35 -9.17
C GLU A 114 7.54 4.33 -8.04
N ILE A 115 6.78 4.51 -6.96
CA ILE A 115 6.78 3.63 -5.79
C ILE A 115 6.33 2.21 -6.18
N LEU A 116 5.31 2.08 -7.03
CA LEU A 116 4.91 0.78 -7.55
C LEU A 116 6.01 0.14 -8.40
N GLY A 117 6.74 0.93 -9.17
CA GLY A 117 7.93 0.47 -9.89
C GLY A 117 8.98 -0.12 -8.95
N GLU A 118 9.26 0.55 -7.83
CA GLU A 118 10.19 0.07 -6.79
C GLU A 118 9.69 -1.22 -6.11
N ILE A 119 8.41 -1.26 -5.72
CA ILE A 119 7.78 -2.44 -5.11
C ILE A 119 7.90 -3.67 -6.04
N HIS A 120 7.63 -3.48 -7.33
CA HIS A 120 7.77 -4.56 -8.31
C HIS A 120 9.23 -4.97 -8.55
N ALA A 121 10.16 -4.01 -8.56
CA ALA A 121 11.60 -4.31 -8.65
C ALA A 121 12.10 -5.12 -7.44
N ALA A 122 11.47 -4.93 -6.28
CA ALA A 122 11.69 -5.73 -5.09
C ALA A 122 10.91 -7.07 -5.09
N ASN A 123 10.42 -7.52 -6.25
CA ASN A 123 9.66 -8.77 -6.43
C ASN A 123 8.37 -8.85 -5.59
N ALA A 124 7.79 -7.72 -5.19
CA ALA A 124 6.50 -7.70 -4.51
C ALA A 124 5.41 -7.14 -5.41
N ILE A 125 4.16 -7.57 -5.22
CA ILE A 125 2.98 -7.01 -5.86
C ILE A 125 1.97 -6.65 -4.77
N HIS A 126 1.58 -5.37 -4.71
CA HIS A 126 0.67 -4.89 -3.68
C HIS A 126 -0.74 -5.54 -3.74
N LYS A 127 -1.31 -5.62 -4.95
CA LYS A 127 -2.64 -6.18 -5.29
C LYS A 127 -3.88 -5.40 -4.82
N ASP A 128 -3.74 -4.43 -3.91
CA ASP A 128 -4.87 -3.59 -3.44
C ASP A 128 -4.59 -2.08 -3.50
N ILE A 129 -4.32 -1.54 -4.68
CA ILE A 129 -4.01 -0.10 -4.83
C ILE A 129 -5.30 0.71 -4.93
N ASN A 130 -5.62 1.44 -3.86
CA ASN A 130 -6.79 2.30 -3.82
C ASN A 130 -6.51 3.53 -2.95
N PRO A 131 -7.33 4.61 -3.01
CA PRO A 131 -7.09 5.82 -2.24
C PRO A 131 -7.05 5.64 -0.71
N ALA A 132 -7.62 4.57 -0.16
CA ALA A 132 -7.53 4.29 1.28
C ALA A 132 -6.14 3.75 1.68
N ASN A 133 -5.45 3.08 0.75
CA ASN A 133 -4.13 2.47 0.94
C ASN A 133 -2.97 3.36 0.47
N ILE A 134 -3.26 4.63 0.15
CA ILE A 134 -2.26 5.64 -0.22
C ILE A 134 -2.34 6.77 0.80
N VAL A 135 -1.27 6.97 1.56
CA VAL A 135 -1.18 8.00 2.60
C VAL A 135 -0.30 9.14 2.10
N PHE A 136 -0.77 10.37 2.26
CA PHE A 136 -0.10 11.57 1.80
C PHE A 136 0.03 12.60 2.93
N ASN A 137 1.23 13.12 3.14
CA ASN A 137 1.47 14.24 4.04
C ASN A 137 1.47 15.54 3.25
N ARG A 138 0.50 16.41 3.53
CA ARG A 138 0.29 17.67 2.78
C ARG A 138 1.43 18.68 2.95
N ASN A 139 2.09 18.66 4.10
CA ASN A 139 3.14 19.60 4.46
C ASN A 139 4.48 19.18 3.86
N THR A 140 4.83 17.90 4.02
CA THR A 140 6.11 17.36 3.54
C THR A 140 6.06 16.85 2.09
N LYS A 141 4.85 16.75 1.52
CA LYS A 141 4.56 16.14 0.20
C LYS A 141 4.99 14.68 0.07
N GLN A 142 5.31 14.01 1.18
CA GLN A 142 5.65 12.60 1.18
C GLN A 142 4.40 11.76 0.94
N LEU A 143 4.54 10.74 0.08
CA LEU A 143 3.53 9.74 -0.22
C LEU A 143 4.06 8.36 0.16
N LYS A 144 3.25 7.58 0.86
CA LYS A 144 3.56 6.19 1.19
C LYS A 144 2.37 5.27 0.92
N ILE A 145 2.66 4.08 0.39
CA ILE A 145 1.71 2.99 0.22
C ILE A 145 1.67 2.16 1.51
N ILE A 146 0.46 1.78 1.93
CA ILE A 146 0.18 1.02 3.14
C ILE A 146 -0.66 -0.22 2.82
N ASP A 147 -0.76 -1.14 3.79
CA ASP A 147 -1.60 -2.34 3.77
C ASP A 147 -1.24 -3.40 2.71
N PHE A 148 -0.28 -4.25 3.07
CA PHE A 148 0.20 -5.35 2.22
C PHE A 148 -0.51 -6.68 2.53
N GLY A 149 -1.68 -6.64 3.18
CA GLY A 149 -2.36 -7.83 3.71
C GLY A 149 -2.85 -8.86 2.68
N ILE A 150 -2.87 -8.51 1.39
CA ILE A 150 -3.12 -9.45 0.27
C ILE A 150 -1.98 -9.49 -0.75
N SER A 151 -0.85 -8.86 -0.44
CA SER A 151 0.28 -8.77 -1.37
C SER A 151 0.91 -10.13 -1.65
N ALA A 152 1.61 -10.23 -2.78
CA ALA A 152 2.37 -11.41 -3.12
C ALA A 152 3.84 -11.07 -3.31
N VAL A 153 4.70 -11.93 -2.78
CA VAL A 153 6.12 -11.96 -3.09
C VAL A 153 6.32 -12.97 -4.22
N LEU A 154 6.86 -12.49 -5.33
CA LEU A 154 7.29 -13.32 -6.44
C LEU A 154 8.58 -14.00 -6.02
N LYS A 155 8.56 -15.34 -5.93
CA LYS A 155 9.82 -16.09 -5.84
C LYS A 155 10.57 -15.86 -7.15
N PRO A 156 11.88 -15.56 -7.13
CA PRO A 156 12.68 -15.60 -8.33
C PRO A 156 12.53 -17.00 -8.93
N GLN A 157 11.83 -17.11 -10.06
CA GLN A 157 11.98 -18.31 -10.87
C GLN A 157 13.43 -18.29 -11.34
N LYS A 158 14.15 -19.40 -11.18
CA LYS A 158 15.37 -19.64 -11.96
C LYS A 158 14.93 -19.63 -13.42
N ILE A 159 14.97 -18.46 -14.04
CA ILE A 159 14.84 -18.34 -15.48
C ILE A 159 16.11 -19.00 -16.00
N ALA A 160 15.98 -20.19 -16.59
CA ALA A 160 17.05 -20.72 -17.43
C ALA A 160 17.41 -19.61 -18.42
N SER A 161 18.68 -19.23 -18.42
CA SER A 161 19.24 -18.04 -19.07
C SER A 161 18.53 -17.72 -20.40
N PRO A 162 17.97 -16.51 -20.56
CA PRO A 162 17.38 -16.13 -21.84
C PRO A 162 18.47 -16.13 -22.92
N PRO A 163 18.16 -16.52 -24.17
CA PRO A 163 19.11 -16.39 -25.26
C PRO A 163 19.46 -14.90 -25.46
N PRO A 164 20.70 -14.58 -25.85
CA PRO A 164 21.14 -13.20 -25.96
C PRO A 164 20.39 -12.54 -27.13
N THR A 165 19.49 -11.62 -26.83
CA THR A 165 19.01 -10.64 -27.82
C THR A 165 18.88 -9.27 -27.16
N GLU A 166 19.35 -8.27 -27.90
CA GLU A 166 19.68 -6.91 -27.48
C GLU A 166 18.46 -6.07 -27.07
N PHE A 167 18.76 -5.04 -26.26
CA PHE A 167 17.92 -3.92 -25.76
C PHE A 167 17.07 -4.12 -24.47
N PRO A 168 17.68 -4.09 -23.26
CA PRO A 168 16.99 -4.49 -22.02
C PRO A 168 16.83 -3.39 -20.95
N ARG A 169 16.29 -2.19 -21.24
CA ARG A 169 15.96 -1.24 -20.14
C ARG A 169 14.59 -0.57 -20.19
N VAL A 170 13.97 -0.46 -21.37
CA VAL A 170 12.66 0.20 -21.52
C VAL A 170 11.49 -0.81 -21.56
N GLN A 171 11.73 -2.02 -22.11
CA GLN A 171 10.69 -3.03 -22.24
C GLN A 171 10.27 -3.70 -20.93
N GLU A 172 11.17 -3.92 -19.98
CA GLU A 172 10.82 -4.58 -18.71
C GLU A 172 9.83 -3.76 -17.87
N LYS A 173 10.04 -2.44 -17.80
CA LYS A 173 9.09 -1.52 -17.16
C LYS A 173 7.72 -1.52 -17.85
N TYR A 174 7.72 -1.58 -19.19
CA TYR A 174 6.50 -1.59 -20.01
C TYR A 174 5.73 -2.91 -19.95
N GLN A 175 6.43 -4.04 -19.87
CA GLN A 175 5.83 -5.37 -19.75
C GLN A 175 5.21 -5.58 -18.37
N CYS A 176 5.85 -5.07 -17.31
CA CYS A 176 5.30 -5.09 -15.96
C CYS A 176 4.02 -4.22 -15.87
N PHE A 177 4.05 -3.03 -16.46
CA PHE A 177 2.88 -2.16 -16.57
C PHE A 177 1.73 -2.81 -17.36
N ARG A 178 2.00 -3.46 -18.51
CA ARG A 178 0.99 -4.21 -19.29
C ARG A 178 0.37 -5.36 -18.50
N ARG A 179 1.17 -6.07 -17.70
CA ARG A 179 0.69 -7.21 -16.91
C ARG A 179 -0.23 -6.75 -15.78
N HIS A 180 0.08 -5.59 -15.18
CA HIS A 180 -0.78 -4.97 -14.18
C HIS A 180 -2.05 -4.36 -14.78
N ALA A 181 -1.97 -3.65 -15.91
CA ALA A 181 -3.13 -3.08 -16.59
C ALA A 181 -4.14 -4.17 -17.00
N ARG A 182 -3.69 -5.32 -17.52
CA ARG A 182 -4.58 -6.47 -17.85
C ARG A 182 -5.24 -7.11 -16.61
N LEU A 183 -4.54 -7.15 -15.47
CA LEU A 183 -5.09 -7.69 -14.22
C LEU A 183 -6.03 -6.69 -13.51
N TYR A 184 -5.78 -5.38 -13.66
CA TYR A 184 -6.65 -4.32 -13.15
C TYR A 184 -7.95 -4.20 -13.95
N ILE A 185 -7.84 -4.18 -15.29
CA ILE A 185 -8.99 -4.08 -16.21
C ILE A 185 -9.91 -5.31 -16.14
N SER A 186 -9.37 -6.49 -15.81
CA SER A 186 -10.18 -7.72 -15.71
C SER A 186 -10.91 -7.89 -14.37
N ARG A 187 -10.57 -7.12 -13.33
CA ARG A 187 -11.15 -7.24 -11.98
C ARG A 187 -11.94 -6.04 -11.49
N THR A 188 -11.90 -4.92 -12.21
CA THR A 188 -12.66 -3.72 -11.85
C THR A 188 -13.76 -3.49 -12.88
N ASN A 189 -15.01 -3.41 -12.41
CA ASN A 189 -16.22 -3.37 -13.22
C ASN A 189 -16.45 -1.96 -13.82
N TRP A 190 -15.48 -1.43 -14.59
CA TRP A 190 -15.55 -0.11 -15.23
C TRP A 190 -16.25 -0.11 -16.60
N GLN A 191 -16.95 -1.19 -16.95
CA GLN A 191 -17.65 -1.28 -18.25
C GLN A 191 -18.92 -0.39 -18.32
N ASN A 192 -19.40 0.13 -17.20
CA ASN A 192 -20.70 0.82 -17.11
C ASN A 192 -20.63 2.32 -16.75
N GLU A 193 -19.44 2.94 -16.65
CA GLU A 193 -19.35 4.38 -16.32
C GLU A 193 -19.34 5.25 -17.60
N PRO A 194 -20.14 6.35 -17.65
CA PRO A 194 -20.21 7.22 -18.81
C PRO A 194 -18.88 7.95 -19.07
N PHE A 195 -18.54 8.08 -20.36
CA PHE A 195 -17.29 8.66 -20.87
C PHE A 195 -16.93 10.03 -20.29
N SER A 196 -17.92 10.81 -19.86
CA SER A 196 -17.76 12.15 -19.30
C SER A 196 -17.12 12.20 -17.90
N ARG A 197 -16.94 11.04 -17.23
CA ARG A 197 -16.40 10.96 -15.86
C ARG A 197 -14.98 10.37 -15.76
N LEU A 198 -14.34 10.02 -16.88
CA LEU A 198 -12.99 9.46 -16.88
C LEU A 198 -11.93 10.56 -17.07
N PRO A 199 -10.89 10.64 -16.21
CA PRO A 199 -9.77 11.55 -16.42
C PRO A 199 -9.04 11.24 -17.73
N HIS A 200 -8.70 12.27 -18.52
CA HIS A 200 -8.13 12.13 -19.87
C HIS A 200 -6.90 11.21 -19.98
N GLY A 201 -6.14 10.99 -18.91
CA GLY A 201 -5.02 10.05 -18.88
C GLY A 201 -5.40 8.57 -19.04
N LEU A 202 -6.66 8.19 -18.82
CA LEU A 202 -7.15 6.82 -18.96
C LEU A 202 -7.71 6.49 -20.35
N LEU A 203 -7.97 7.50 -21.19
CA LEU A 203 -8.45 7.29 -22.57
C LEU A 203 -7.39 6.64 -23.47
N LEU A 204 -6.10 6.81 -23.16
CA LEU A 204 -4.98 6.21 -23.89
C LEU A 204 -4.93 4.67 -23.76
N PHE A 205 -5.54 4.09 -22.73
CA PHE A 205 -5.49 2.64 -22.49
C PHE A 205 -6.58 1.83 -23.20
N ARG A 206 -7.62 2.48 -23.75
CA ARG A 206 -8.64 1.79 -24.55
C ARG A 206 -8.26 1.63 -26.03
N ARG A 207 -7.39 2.50 -26.57
CA ARG A 207 -7.02 2.48 -27.99
C ARG A 207 -6.04 1.37 -28.40
N ASN A 208 -5.43 0.65 -27.44
CA ASN A 208 -4.55 -0.49 -27.71
C ASN A 208 -5.18 -1.83 -27.29
N ALA A 209 -6.51 -1.90 -27.21
CA ALA A 209 -7.28 -3.09 -26.86
C ALA A 209 -8.36 -3.40 -27.92
N VAL A 210 -7.97 -3.30 -29.18
CA VAL A 210 -8.57 -4.04 -30.30
C VAL A 210 -7.45 -4.87 -30.92
#